data_AF-A0A925J746-F1
#
_entry.id   AF-A0A925J746-F1
#
_cell.length_a   1.000
_cell.length_b   1.000
_cell.length_c   1.000
_cell.angle_alpha   90.00
_cell.angle_beta   90.00
_cell.angle_gamma   90.00
#
_symmetry.space_group_name_H-M   'P 1'
#
loop_
_entity.id
_entity.type
_entity.pdbx_description
1 polymer ?
#
loop_
_entity_poly.entity_id
_entity_poly.type
_entity_poly.pdbx_seq_one_letter_code
_entity_poly.pdbx_strand_id
1 'polypeptide(L)'
;SELVLGVKCGSSDGFSGISANPSLGYCSDLLVRSGGTVLLTEVPEFCGAEHILANRAKDSATGRKIYAMVDWYKEYASKFGAVLNQNPSTGNKAGGLLNITIKSLGAIVKAGTTRIEDCVEYAETPKHRGINLMQGPGYDQESTPGLVAAGATVIVFTTGNGTTIGNAIAPVIKLASNNRVFEKMANDIDISAGNVIEGTESIAEVGTRLFEHVRQTASGDIQAKAEILKHREFQFWAEQTVSL
;
A
#
# COMPACT_ATOMS: atom_id res chain seq x y z
N SER A 1 15.81 -1.15 12.63
CA SER A 1 15.99 -2.36 11.80
C SER A 1 14.80 -3.33 11.88
N GLU A 2 14.20 -3.61 13.05
CA GLU A 2 13.18 -4.69 13.15
C GLU A 2 11.77 -4.35 12.67
N LEU A 3 11.50 -3.09 12.31
CA LEU A 3 10.18 -2.68 11.86
C LEU A 3 9.89 -3.21 10.44
N VAL A 4 8.73 -3.84 10.28
CA VAL A 4 8.18 -4.30 9.01
C VAL A 4 6.95 -3.45 8.69
N LEU A 5 7.06 -2.61 7.67
CA LEU A 5 5.99 -1.71 7.23
C LEU A 5 5.18 -2.35 6.11
N GLY A 6 3.90 -2.62 6.35
CA GLY A 6 2.95 -2.91 5.28
C GLY A 6 2.50 -1.61 4.60
N VAL A 7 2.51 -1.57 3.28
CA VAL A 7 1.99 -0.43 2.52
C VAL A 7 0.80 -0.84 1.67
N LYS A 8 -0.27 -0.06 1.73
CA LYS A 8 -1.55 -0.38 1.11
C LYS A 8 -2.29 0.88 0.69
N CYS A 9 -3.21 0.78 -0.27
CA CYS A 9 -4.08 1.90 -0.62
C CYS A 9 -5.53 1.48 -0.78
N GLY A 10 -6.48 2.37 -0.61
CA GLY A 10 -7.88 2.01 -0.80
C GLY A 10 -8.71 3.27 -0.96
N SER A 11 -9.87 3.12 -1.60
CA SER A 11 -10.68 4.29 -1.94
C SER A 11 -9.86 5.37 -2.67
N SER A 12 -8.91 4.95 -3.52
CA SER A 12 -7.95 5.81 -4.23
C SER A 12 -8.65 6.85 -5.13
N ASP A 13 -7.99 7.98 -5.32
CA ASP A 13 -8.41 9.10 -6.16
C ASP A 13 -7.25 9.59 -7.05
N GLY A 14 -7.50 10.61 -7.87
CA GLY A 14 -6.49 11.20 -8.76
C GLY A 14 -5.32 11.85 -8.02
N PHE A 15 -5.48 12.23 -6.75
CA PHE A 15 -4.39 12.79 -5.93
C PHE A 15 -3.49 11.71 -5.33
N SER A 16 -4.00 10.48 -5.16
CA SER A 16 -3.28 9.39 -4.48
C SER A 16 -1.89 9.15 -5.05
N GLY A 17 -1.76 9.12 -6.39
CA GLY A 17 -0.50 8.91 -7.08
C GLY A 17 0.47 10.10 -7.12
N ILE A 18 0.03 11.29 -6.68
CA ILE A 18 0.84 12.52 -6.73
C ILE A 18 1.05 13.19 -5.36
N SER A 19 0.40 12.70 -4.30
CA SER A 19 0.61 13.15 -2.90
C SER A 19 0.91 12.00 -1.95
N ALA A 20 -0.11 11.23 -1.54
CA ALA A 20 0.00 10.24 -0.46
C ALA A 20 0.94 9.09 -0.82
N ASN A 21 0.79 8.47 -2.00
CA ASN A 21 1.60 7.32 -2.38
C ASN A 21 3.09 7.66 -2.55
N PRO A 22 3.49 8.77 -3.21
CA PRO A 22 4.91 9.13 -3.27
C PRO A 22 5.46 9.59 -1.91
N SER A 23 4.65 10.20 -1.04
CA SER A 23 5.08 10.54 0.33
C SER A 23 5.31 9.28 1.18
N LEU A 24 4.43 8.28 1.04
CA LEU A 24 4.63 6.95 1.61
C LEU A 24 5.86 6.25 1.00
N GLY A 25 6.10 6.41 -0.31
CA GLY A 25 7.32 5.94 -0.95
C GLY A 25 8.59 6.51 -0.33
N TYR A 26 8.61 7.80 -0.03
CA TYR A 26 9.72 8.44 0.66
C TYR A 26 9.91 7.88 2.08
N CYS A 27 8.82 7.70 2.83
CA CYS A 27 8.84 7.03 4.14
C CYS A 27 9.40 5.59 4.05
N SER A 28 8.98 4.82 3.03
CA SER A 28 9.50 3.48 2.74
C SER A 28 11.01 3.49 2.52
N ASP A 29 11.53 4.44 1.74
CA ASP A 29 12.97 4.56 1.50
C ASP A 29 13.75 4.93 2.78
N LEU A 30 13.22 5.82 3.63
CA LEU A 30 13.82 6.12 4.94
C LEU A 30 13.88 4.89 5.85
N LEU A 31 12.81 4.08 5.85
CA LEU A 31 12.75 2.86 6.63
C LEU A 31 13.77 1.82 6.14
N VAL A 32 13.88 1.61 4.83
CA VAL A 32 14.88 0.71 4.23
C VAL A 32 16.29 1.17 4.57
N ARG A 33 16.58 2.47 4.49
CA ARG A 33 17.88 3.05 4.90
C ARG A 33 18.18 2.83 6.38
N SER A 34 17.15 2.70 7.21
CA SER A 34 17.23 2.37 8.65
C SER A 34 17.30 0.86 8.92
N GLY A 35 17.46 0.05 7.87
CA GLY A 35 17.56 -1.41 7.92
C GLY A 35 16.22 -2.13 8.16
N GLY A 36 15.09 -1.45 7.94
CA GLY A 36 13.75 -2.05 8.04
C GLY A 36 13.32 -2.81 6.78
N THR A 37 12.12 -3.36 6.84
CA THR A 37 11.48 -4.09 5.73
C THR A 37 10.19 -3.40 5.32
N VAL A 38 9.91 -3.32 4.03
CA VAL A 38 8.63 -2.84 3.49
C VAL A 38 7.98 -3.95 2.68
N LEU A 39 6.70 -4.18 2.93
CA LEU A 39 5.85 -5.13 2.21
C LEU A 39 4.83 -4.36 1.37
N LEU A 40 4.93 -4.48 0.04
CA LEU A 40 3.91 -4.00 -0.89
C LEU A 40 3.11 -5.20 -1.42
N THR A 41 1.78 -5.14 -1.35
CA THR A 41 0.87 -6.13 -1.95
C THR A 41 -0.06 -5.44 -2.96
N GLU A 42 -1.27 -5.95 -3.19
CA GLU A 42 -2.25 -5.43 -4.16
C GLU A 42 -1.82 -5.72 -5.60
N VAL A 43 -1.57 -6.99 -5.92
CA VAL A 43 -1.07 -7.42 -7.24
C VAL A 43 -1.95 -6.98 -8.42
N PRO A 44 -3.29 -6.94 -8.32
CA PRO A 44 -4.13 -6.29 -9.33
C PRO A 44 -3.72 -4.86 -9.69
N GLU A 45 -3.17 -4.11 -8.74
CA GLU A 45 -2.70 -2.72 -8.90
C GLU A 45 -1.26 -2.62 -9.42
N PHE A 46 -0.63 -3.73 -9.77
CA PHE A 46 0.65 -3.70 -10.49
C PHE A 46 0.45 -3.77 -12.00
N CYS A 47 -0.74 -4.21 -12.44
CA CYS A 47 -1.04 -4.48 -13.84
C CYS A 47 -0.82 -3.24 -14.72
N GLY A 48 0.05 -3.38 -15.73
CA GLY A 48 0.47 -2.30 -16.63
C GLY A 48 1.70 -1.53 -16.16
N ALA A 49 2.17 -1.76 -14.93
CA ALA A 49 3.35 -1.11 -14.33
C ALA A 49 4.40 -2.10 -13.81
N GLU A 50 4.19 -3.41 -13.99
CA GLU A 50 5.05 -4.48 -13.47
C GLU A 50 6.50 -4.39 -13.98
N HIS A 51 6.69 -3.85 -15.19
CA HIS A 51 8.01 -3.61 -15.79
C HIS A 51 8.84 -2.58 -15.03
N ILE A 52 8.21 -1.58 -14.38
CA ILE A 52 8.90 -0.57 -13.57
C ILE A 52 9.42 -1.20 -12.28
N LEU A 53 8.62 -2.08 -11.65
CA LEU A 53 9.03 -2.87 -10.50
C LEU A 53 10.16 -3.84 -10.89
N ALA A 54 10.00 -4.57 -12.01
CA ALA A 54 11.00 -5.51 -12.49
C ALA A 54 12.36 -4.84 -12.79
N ASN A 55 12.36 -3.60 -13.31
CA ASN A 55 13.58 -2.84 -13.56
C ASN A 55 14.33 -2.43 -12.26
N ARG A 56 13.66 -2.50 -11.11
CA ARG A 56 14.23 -2.25 -9.77
C ARG A 56 14.59 -3.54 -9.04
N ALA A 57 14.38 -4.71 -9.64
CA ALA A 57 14.67 -6.00 -9.01
C ALA A 57 16.17 -6.17 -8.72
N LYS A 58 16.50 -6.87 -7.63
CA LYS A 58 17.91 -7.13 -7.26
C LYS A 58 18.70 -7.87 -8.32
N ASP A 59 18.01 -8.72 -9.08
CA ASP A 59 18.57 -9.52 -10.17
C ASP A 59 17.45 -9.90 -11.15
N SER A 60 17.83 -10.51 -12.27
CA SER A 60 16.88 -10.95 -13.29
C SER A 60 15.94 -12.06 -12.80
N ALA A 61 16.31 -12.84 -11.77
CA ALA A 61 15.45 -13.87 -11.23
C ALA A 61 14.28 -13.24 -10.44
N THR A 62 14.56 -12.27 -9.57
CA THR A 62 13.53 -11.46 -8.90
C THR A 62 12.69 -10.70 -9.92
N GLY A 63 13.29 -10.14 -10.97
CA GLY A 63 12.54 -9.49 -12.05
C GLY A 63 11.51 -10.43 -12.70
N ARG A 64 11.90 -11.68 -13.00
CA ARG A 64 10.97 -12.70 -13.51
C ARG A 64 9.89 -13.09 -12.51
N LYS A 65 10.20 -13.15 -11.21
CA LYS A 65 9.18 -13.42 -10.17
C LYS A 65 8.10 -12.33 -10.14
N ILE A 66 8.47 -11.06 -10.34
CA ILE A 66 7.50 -9.95 -10.39
C ILE A 66 6.51 -10.12 -11.54
N TYR A 67 6.99 -10.45 -12.74
CA TYR A 67 6.11 -10.75 -13.88
C TYR A 67 5.23 -11.98 -13.59
N ALA A 68 5.83 -13.06 -13.07
CA ALA A 68 5.10 -14.28 -12.74
C ALA A 68 3.99 -14.06 -11.70
N MET A 69 4.23 -13.21 -10.70
CA MET A 69 3.22 -12.83 -9.69
C MET A 69 1.99 -12.18 -10.33
N VAL A 70 2.21 -11.24 -11.25
CA VAL A 70 1.13 -10.54 -11.96
C VAL A 70 0.41 -11.46 -12.94
N ASP A 71 1.16 -12.29 -13.68
CA ASP A 71 0.58 -13.23 -14.64
C ASP A 71 -0.22 -14.34 -13.97
N TRP A 72 0.25 -14.84 -12.82
CA TRP A 72 -0.51 -15.75 -11.98
C TRP A 72 -1.83 -15.11 -11.54
N TYR A 73 -1.83 -13.83 -11.13
CA TYR A 73 -3.06 -13.17 -10.70
C TYR A 73 -4.02 -12.93 -11.87
N LYS A 74 -3.51 -12.61 -13.07
CA LYS A 74 -4.32 -12.53 -14.30
C LYS A 74 -5.00 -13.88 -14.59
N GLU A 75 -4.25 -14.98 -14.50
CA GLU A 75 -4.79 -16.33 -14.70
C GLU A 75 -5.84 -16.67 -13.64
N TYR A 76 -5.54 -16.42 -12.36
CA TYR A 76 -6.47 -16.59 -11.25
C TYR A 76 -7.76 -15.82 -11.49
N ALA A 77 -7.68 -14.52 -11.80
CA ALA A 77 -8.85 -13.68 -12.05
C ALA A 77 -9.71 -14.21 -13.22
N SER A 78 -9.07 -14.70 -14.28
CA SER A 78 -9.76 -15.22 -15.46
C SER A 78 -10.62 -16.45 -15.17
N LYS A 79 -10.24 -17.28 -14.18
CA LYS A 79 -11.01 -18.47 -13.76
C LYS A 79 -12.39 -18.12 -13.21
N PHE A 80 -12.59 -16.87 -12.80
CA PHE A 80 -13.87 -16.35 -12.32
C PHE A 80 -14.48 -15.31 -13.27
N GLY A 81 -13.97 -15.21 -14.50
CA GLY A 81 -14.48 -14.27 -15.51
C GLY A 81 -14.09 -12.80 -15.29
N ALA A 82 -13.15 -12.52 -14.39
CA ALA A 82 -12.65 -11.18 -14.14
C ALA A 82 -11.38 -10.89 -14.96
N VAL A 83 -11.18 -9.63 -15.30
CA VAL A 83 -9.99 -9.16 -16.01
C VAL A 83 -9.44 -7.94 -15.27
N LEU A 84 -8.13 -7.92 -14.98
CA LEU A 84 -7.51 -6.87 -14.18
C LEU A 84 -7.73 -5.45 -14.74
N ASN A 85 -7.91 -5.32 -16.07
CA ASN A 85 -8.19 -4.04 -16.72
C ASN A 85 -9.55 -3.42 -16.34
N GLN A 86 -10.42 -4.16 -15.66
CA GLN A 86 -11.69 -3.66 -15.13
C GLN A 86 -11.50 -2.75 -13.91
N ASN A 87 -10.37 -2.88 -13.20
CA ASN A 87 -9.88 -1.89 -12.24
C ASN A 87 -9.41 -0.64 -13.02
N PRO A 88 -9.65 0.62 -12.63
CA PRO A 88 -10.24 1.17 -11.40
C PRO A 88 -11.74 0.88 -11.20
N SER A 89 -12.16 0.78 -9.92
CA SER A 89 -13.58 0.74 -9.52
C SER A 89 -14.34 2.01 -9.95
N THR A 90 -15.68 1.95 -9.95
CA THR A 90 -16.54 3.11 -10.29
C THR A 90 -16.22 4.34 -9.42
N GLY A 91 -15.98 4.15 -8.11
CA GLY A 91 -15.61 5.22 -7.20
C GLY A 91 -14.24 5.83 -7.52
N ASN A 92 -13.26 5.00 -7.90
CA ASN A 92 -11.94 5.46 -8.31
C ASN A 92 -11.99 6.27 -9.62
N LYS A 93 -12.81 5.84 -10.59
CA LYS A 93 -13.04 6.56 -11.85
C LYS A 93 -13.66 7.94 -11.60
N ALA A 94 -14.69 8.00 -10.75
CA ALA A 94 -15.27 9.27 -10.31
C ALA A 94 -14.25 10.16 -9.57
N GLY A 95 -13.29 9.55 -8.87
CA GLY A 95 -12.16 10.23 -8.23
C GLY A 95 -11.03 10.66 -9.16
N GLY A 96 -11.10 10.39 -10.47
CA GLY A 96 -10.12 10.85 -11.46
C GLY A 96 -9.13 9.79 -11.99
N LEU A 97 -9.26 8.52 -11.59
CA LEU A 97 -8.43 7.43 -12.12
C LEU A 97 -9.06 6.82 -13.37
N LEU A 98 -8.54 7.17 -14.55
CA LEU A 98 -9.19 6.85 -15.84
C LEU A 98 -9.04 5.37 -16.25
N ASN A 99 -7.90 4.75 -15.97
CA ASN A 99 -7.61 3.37 -16.37
C ASN A 99 -6.66 2.69 -15.36
N ILE A 100 -6.51 1.36 -15.49
CA ILE A 100 -5.66 0.57 -14.59
C ILE A 100 -4.22 1.07 -14.60
N THR A 101 -3.65 1.37 -15.75
CA THR A 101 -2.24 1.77 -15.86
C THR A 101 -1.93 3.02 -15.04
N ILE A 102 -2.78 4.06 -15.10
CA ILE A 102 -2.61 5.28 -14.29
C ILE A 102 -2.70 4.96 -12.80
N LYS A 103 -3.67 4.13 -12.40
CA LYS A 103 -3.81 3.68 -11.01
C LYS A 103 -2.56 2.93 -10.57
N SER A 104 -2.08 1.98 -11.38
CA SER A 104 -0.91 1.16 -11.08
C SER A 104 0.37 1.99 -10.96
N LEU A 105 0.59 2.97 -11.86
CA LEU A 105 1.72 3.91 -11.77
C LEU A 105 1.72 4.66 -10.44
N GLY A 106 0.55 5.08 -9.96
CA GLY A 106 0.40 5.69 -8.64
C GLY A 106 0.51 4.68 -7.49
N ALA A 107 0.10 3.42 -7.66
CA ALA A 107 0.10 2.42 -6.60
C ALA A 107 1.51 1.91 -6.27
N ILE A 108 2.35 1.70 -7.30
CA ILE A 108 3.69 1.11 -7.12
C ILE A 108 4.69 2.05 -6.43
N VAL A 109 4.45 3.37 -6.47
CA VAL A 109 5.37 4.34 -5.84
C VAL A 109 5.33 4.29 -4.31
N LYS A 110 4.33 3.62 -3.70
CA LYS A 110 4.30 3.34 -2.25
C LYS A 110 5.54 2.57 -1.77
N ALA A 111 6.12 1.75 -2.66
CA ALA A 111 7.36 1.01 -2.40
C ALA A 111 8.63 1.87 -2.52
N GLY A 112 8.51 3.19 -2.65
CA GLY A 112 9.66 4.09 -2.76
C GLY A 112 10.45 3.87 -4.04
N THR A 113 11.76 4.11 -3.96
CA THR A 113 12.70 4.07 -5.08
C THR A 113 13.83 3.05 -4.91
N THR A 114 13.98 2.49 -3.72
CA THR A 114 15.02 1.47 -3.43
C THR A 114 14.79 0.15 -4.19
N ARG A 115 15.81 -0.72 -4.18
CA ARG A 115 15.82 -2.00 -4.88
C ARG A 115 14.79 -2.98 -4.31
N ILE A 116 14.15 -3.75 -5.17
CA ILE A 116 13.23 -4.83 -4.77
C ILE A 116 14.04 -6.10 -4.52
N GLU A 117 13.96 -6.62 -3.30
CA GLU A 117 14.80 -7.71 -2.82
C GLU A 117 14.17 -9.07 -3.08
N ASP A 118 12.85 -9.21 -2.96
CA ASP A 118 12.18 -10.47 -3.28
C ASP A 118 10.67 -10.32 -3.57
N CYS A 119 10.10 -11.41 -4.06
CA CYS A 119 8.67 -11.67 -4.14
C CYS A 119 8.34 -12.88 -3.26
N VAL A 120 7.31 -12.75 -2.43
CA VAL A 120 6.84 -13.78 -1.49
C VAL A 120 5.37 -14.10 -1.72
N GLU A 121 4.94 -15.28 -1.30
CA GLU A 121 3.53 -15.68 -1.40
C GLU A 121 2.64 -14.93 -0.39
N TYR A 122 1.32 -15.02 -0.57
CA TYR A 122 0.37 -14.38 0.35
C TYR A 122 0.58 -14.87 1.78
N ALA A 123 0.75 -13.93 2.72
CA ALA A 123 1.06 -14.18 4.13
C ALA A 123 2.40 -14.90 4.40
N GLU A 124 3.31 -15.03 3.42
CA GLU A 124 4.65 -15.56 3.64
C GLU A 124 5.59 -14.50 4.21
N THR A 125 6.32 -14.85 5.27
CA THR A 125 7.29 -13.94 5.89
C THR A 125 8.51 -13.69 5.00
N PRO A 126 8.86 -12.43 4.67
CA PRO A 126 10.05 -12.11 3.90
C PRO A 126 11.35 -12.56 4.58
N LYS A 127 12.25 -13.14 3.78
CA LYS A 127 13.59 -13.58 4.25
C LYS A 127 14.65 -12.47 4.13
N HIS A 128 14.33 -11.39 3.43
CA HIS A 128 15.26 -10.30 3.11
C HIS A 128 14.73 -8.96 3.64
N ARG A 129 15.62 -8.16 4.24
CA ARG A 129 15.34 -6.76 4.60
C ARG A 129 15.35 -5.90 3.33
N GLY A 130 14.65 -4.77 3.34
CA GLY A 130 14.41 -3.95 2.15
C GLY A 130 12.97 -4.05 1.63
N ILE A 131 12.76 -3.74 0.36
CA ILE A 131 11.44 -3.83 -0.27
C ILE A 131 11.17 -5.25 -0.73
N ASN A 132 10.05 -5.83 -0.32
CA ASN A 132 9.56 -7.12 -0.80
C ASN A 132 8.13 -6.97 -1.33
N LEU A 133 7.81 -7.67 -2.41
CA LEU A 133 6.46 -7.73 -2.93
C LEU A 133 5.76 -9.00 -2.42
N MET A 134 4.55 -8.88 -1.93
CA MET A 134 3.75 -10.00 -1.46
C MET A 134 2.59 -10.25 -2.41
N GLN A 135 2.47 -11.48 -2.90
CA GLN A 135 1.29 -11.92 -3.65
C GLN A 135 0.03 -11.66 -2.82
N GLY A 136 -1.06 -11.22 -3.46
CA GLY A 136 -2.29 -10.95 -2.72
C GLY A 136 -3.28 -10.05 -3.43
N PRO A 137 -4.52 -10.03 -2.91
CA PRO A 137 -5.64 -9.31 -3.51
C PRO A 137 -5.55 -7.80 -3.29
N GLY A 138 -6.38 -7.04 -4.01
CA GLY A 138 -6.52 -5.59 -3.78
C GLY A 138 -7.43 -5.23 -2.60
N TYR A 139 -8.34 -6.13 -2.21
CA TYR A 139 -9.38 -5.84 -1.24
C TYR A 139 -8.82 -5.62 0.15
N ASP A 140 -9.22 -4.50 0.75
CA ASP A 140 -8.72 -3.98 2.02
C ASP A 140 -8.74 -5.03 3.13
N GLN A 141 -9.86 -5.74 3.27
CA GLN A 141 -10.09 -6.68 4.36
C GLN A 141 -9.29 -7.98 4.23
N GLU A 142 -8.78 -8.29 3.04
CA GLU A 142 -8.00 -9.51 2.77
C GLU A 142 -6.50 -9.23 2.69
N SER A 143 -6.12 -8.14 2.02
CA SER A 143 -4.73 -7.73 1.86
C SER A 143 -4.11 -7.22 3.17
N THR A 144 -4.86 -6.47 3.96
CA THR A 144 -4.36 -5.89 5.23
C THR A 144 -4.01 -6.99 6.24
N PRO A 145 -4.87 -7.99 6.53
CA PRO A 145 -4.48 -9.12 7.37
C PRO A 145 -3.38 -9.98 6.77
N GLY A 146 -3.32 -10.12 5.43
CA GLY A 146 -2.24 -10.81 4.74
C GLY A 146 -0.87 -10.18 5.01
N LEU A 147 -0.77 -8.84 4.95
CA LEU A 147 0.44 -8.11 5.32
C LEU A 147 0.86 -8.37 6.77
N VAL A 148 -0.11 -8.35 7.70
CA VAL A 148 0.16 -8.63 9.12
C VAL A 148 0.63 -10.07 9.32
N ALA A 149 0.00 -11.03 8.64
CA ALA A 149 0.38 -12.44 8.69
C ALA A 149 1.79 -12.68 8.11
N ALA A 150 2.18 -11.92 7.08
CA ALA A 150 3.55 -11.90 6.57
C ALA A 150 4.55 -11.20 7.51
N GLY A 151 4.10 -10.64 8.63
CA GLY A 151 4.93 -10.06 9.68
C GLY A 151 4.97 -8.53 9.70
N ALA A 152 4.10 -7.82 8.97
CA ALA A 152 3.98 -6.37 9.10
C ALA A 152 3.59 -5.98 10.54
N THR A 153 4.42 -5.15 11.17
CA THR A 153 4.22 -4.67 12.54
C THR A 153 3.41 -3.37 12.60
N VAL A 154 3.37 -2.64 11.48
CA VAL A 154 2.58 -1.42 11.29
C VAL A 154 2.17 -1.35 9.82
N ILE A 155 1.02 -0.77 9.55
CA ILE A 155 0.51 -0.60 8.19
C ILE A 155 0.26 0.88 7.96
N VAL A 156 0.74 1.40 6.83
CA VAL A 156 0.27 2.69 6.32
C VAL A 156 -0.67 2.44 5.16
N PHE A 157 -1.89 2.94 5.31
CA PHE A 157 -2.97 2.80 4.37
C PHE A 157 -3.30 4.17 3.77
N THR A 158 -3.02 4.35 2.47
CA THR A 158 -3.36 5.61 1.79
C THR A 158 -4.80 5.61 1.31
N THR A 159 -5.45 6.78 1.34
CA THR A 159 -6.87 6.89 0.99
C THR A 159 -7.21 8.23 0.33
N GLY A 160 -7.97 8.15 -0.77
CA GLY A 160 -8.45 9.31 -1.51
C GLY A 160 -9.87 9.75 -1.13
N ASN A 161 -10.72 8.81 -0.75
CA ASN A 161 -12.14 9.06 -0.46
C ASN A 161 -12.57 8.69 0.97
N GLY A 162 -11.64 8.27 1.83
CA GLY A 162 -11.89 8.07 3.26
C GLY A 162 -12.27 6.65 3.64
N THR A 163 -11.33 5.72 3.54
CA THR A 163 -11.47 4.39 4.14
C THR A 163 -11.53 4.46 5.67
N THR A 164 -12.31 3.57 6.29
CA THR A 164 -12.34 3.39 7.75
C THR A 164 -11.59 2.14 8.20
N ILE A 165 -10.96 1.40 7.27
CA ILE A 165 -10.28 0.14 7.55
C ILE A 165 -9.31 0.23 8.74
N GLY A 166 -9.28 -0.82 9.54
CA GLY A 166 -8.26 -1.09 10.53
C GLY A 166 -7.77 -2.52 10.44
N ASN A 167 -7.26 -3.02 11.57
CA ASN A 167 -6.87 -4.41 11.70
C ASN A 167 -6.96 -4.83 13.17
N ALA A 168 -7.28 -6.10 13.40
CA ALA A 168 -7.42 -6.65 14.74
C ALA A 168 -6.09 -6.82 15.50
N ILE A 169 -4.97 -6.92 14.78
CA ILE A 169 -3.68 -7.36 15.32
C ILE A 169 -2.64 -6.23 15.28
N ALA A 170 -2.50 -5.51 14.17
CA ALA A 170 -1.49 -4.46 14.00
C ALA A 170 -2.11 -3.07 13.80
N PRO A 171 -1.41 -2.00 14.22
CA PRO A 171 -1.82 -0.62 13.95
C PRO A 171 -1.94 -0.31 12.45
N VAL A 172 -3.01 0.39 12.08
CA VAL A 172 -3.24 0.90 10.71
C VAL A 172 -3.31 2.42 10.74
N ILE A 173 -2.26 3.05 10.24
CA ILE A 173 -2.14 4.50 10.06
C ILE A 173 -2.77 4.88 8.73
N LYS A 174 -3.79 5.72 8.75
CA LYS A 174 -4.47 6.22 7.55
C LYS A 174 -3.89 7.54 7.07
N LEU A 175 -3.48 7.58 5.80
CA LEU A 175 -2.91 8.75 5.13
C LEU A 175 -3.84 9.25 4.03
N ALA A 176 -4.44 10.42 4.22
CA ALA A 176 -5.27 11.05 3.19
C ALA A 176 -4.43 11.63 2.04
N SER A 177 -4.89 11.48 0.79
CA SER A 177 -4.27 12.13 -0.38
C SER A 177 -4.59 13.61 -0.52
N ASN A 178 -5.62 14.11 0.18
CA ASN A 178 -6.10 15.50 0.09
C ASN A 178 -6.65 16.00 1.43
N ASN A 179 -6.52 17.31 1.67
CA ASN A 179 -6.94 17.93 2.93
C ASN A 179 -8.46 17.93 3.12
N ARG A 180 -9.24 18.04 2.03
CA ARG A 180 -10.70 17.97 2.08
C ARG A 180 -11.22 16.69 2.75
N VAL A 181 -10.66 15.53 2.43
CA VAL A 181 -11.05 14.26 3.07
C VAL A 181 -10.51 14.17 4.49
N PHE A 182 -9.26 14.61 4.72
CA PHE A 182 -8.69 14.65 6.06
C PHE A 182 -9.52 15.49 7.03
N GLU A 183 -9.94 16.69 6.64
CA GLU A 183 -10.75 17.59 7.48
C GLU A 183 -12.12 16.99 7.80
N LYS A 184 -12.77 16.38 6.81
CA LYS A 184 -14.09 15.75 7.00
C LYS A 184 -14.05 14.50 7.88
N MET A 185 -12.94 13.76 7.82
CA MET A 185 -12.75 12.50 8.53
C MET A 185 -11.60 12.60 9.52
N ALA A 186 -11.43 13.78 10.13
CA ALA A 186 -10.32 14.05 11.02
C ALA A 186 -10.34 13.15 12.26
N ASN A 187 -11.45 12.50 12.60
CA ASN A 187 -11.52 11.52 13.68
C ASN A 187 -11.08 10.10 13.27
N ASP A 188 -11.07 9.79 11.98
CA ASP A 188 -10.73 8.47 11.44
C ASP A 188 -9.37 8.42 10.75
N ILE A 189 -8.84 9.56 10.30
CA ILE A 189 -7.58 9.65 9.54
C ILE A 189 -6.48 10.26 10.41
N ASP A 190 -5.31 9.61 10.41
CA ASP A 190 -4.16 9.97 11.23
C ASP A 190 -3.40 11.18 10.68
N ILE A 191 -3.19 11.21 9.36
CA ILE A 191 -2.29 12.15 8.71
C ILE A 191 -2.79 12.54 7.31
N SER A 192 -2.51 13.77 6.89
CA SER A 192 -2.77 14.26 5.52
C SER A 192 -1.48 14.47 4.73
N ALA A 193 -1.52 14.07 3.46
CA ALA A 193 -0.57 14.48 2.40
C ALA A 193 -1.12 15.61 1.51
N GLY A 194 -2.30 16.17 1.84
CA GLY A 194 -2.96 17.19 1.01
C GLY A 194 -2.14 18.46 0.80
N ASN A 195 -1.26 18.81 1.72
CA ASN A 195 -0.34 19.94 1.61
C ASN A 195 0.62 19.84 0.40
N VAL A 196 0.87 18.62 -0.11
CA VAL A 196 1.60 18.43 -1.38
C VAL A 196 0.81 19.00 -2.56
N ILE A 197 -0.50 18.81 -2.57
CA ILE A 197 -1.39 19.33 -3.62
C ILE A 197 -1.51 20.85 -3.52
N GLU A 198 -1.51 21.38 -2.30
CA GLU A 198 -1.59 22.82 -2.04
C GLU A 198 -0.24 23.55 -2.25
N GLY A 199 0.86 22.79 -2.41
CA GLY A 199 2.21 23.34 -2.60
C GLY A 199 2.82 23.93 -1.32
N THR A 200 2.31 23.55 -0.15
CA THR A 200 2.77 24.05 1.17
C THR A 200 3.72 23.08 1.88
N GLU A 201 3.71 21.80 1.51
CA GLU A 201 4.74 20.82 1.87
C GLU A 201 5.19 20.06 0.61
N SER A 202 6.45 19.65 0.56
CA SER A 202 6.98 18.72 -0.42
C SER A 202 6.67 17.27 -0.05
N ILE A 203 6.80 16.37 -1.03
CA ILE A 203 6.72 14.91 -0.83
C ILE A 203 7.70 14.44 0.26
N ALA A 204 8.90 15.02 0.31
CA ALA A 204 9.93 14.65 1.29
C ALA A 204 9.56 15.11 2.71
N GLU A 205 8.97 16.29 2.86
CA GLU A 205 8.51 16.80 4.17
C GLU A 205 7.38 15.95 4.72
N VAL A 206 6.35 15.66 3.91
CA VAL A 206 5.26 14.76 4.31
C VAL A 206 5.78 13.35 4.58
N GLY A 207 6.68 12.83 3.75
CA GLY A 207 7.28 11.51 3.94
C GLY A 207 8.11 11.41 5.22
N THR A 208 8.83 12.46 5.60
CA THR A 208 9.59 12.54 6.86
C THR A 208 8.66 12.59 8.07
N ARG A 209 7.60 13.41 7.99
CA ARG A 209 6.57 13.51 9.03
C ARG A 209 5.83 12.17 9.22
N LEU A 210 5.53 11.48 8.12
CA LEU A 210 4.94 10.14 8.14
C LEU A 210 5.89 9.10 8.76
N PHE A 211 7.18 9.14 8.41
CA PHE A 211 8.17 8.23 8.99
C PHE A 211 8.26 8.37 10.51
N GLU A 212 8.26 9.61 11.03
CA GLU A 212 8.23 9.85 12.47
C GLU A 212 6.92 9.38 13.12
N HIS A 213 5.77 9.57 12.45
CA HIS A 213 4.48 9.07 12.93
C HIS A 213 4.45 7.53 13.00
N VAL A 214 5.01 6.85 11.99
CA VAL A 214 5.20 5.40 11.97
C VAL A 214 6.08 4.96 13.15
N ARG A 215 7.20 5.67 13.40
CA ARG A 215 8.10 5.38 14.52
C ARG A 215 7.41 5.52 15.87
N GLN A 216 6.67 6.60 16.09
CA GLN A 216 5.93 6.86 17.34
C GLN A 216 4.83 5.79 17.57
N THR A 217 4.10 5.44 16.51
CA THR A 217 3.08 4.38 16.56
C THR A 217 3.71 3.03 16.91
N ALA A 218 4.78 2.64 16.23
CA ALA A 218 5.49 1.39 16.50
C ALA A 218 6.14 1.34 17.89
N SER A 219 6.47 2.49 18.48
CA SER A 219 7.03 2.60 19.83
C SER A 219 5.95 2.57 20.92
N GLY A 220 4.67 2.70 20.54
CA GLY A 220 3.55 2.84 21.48
C GLY A 220 3.41 4.24 22.09
N ASP A 221 4.13 5.23 21.57
CA ASP A 221 4.06 6.63 22.03
C ASP A 221 2.70 7.26 21.67
N ILE A 222 2.15 6.85 20.54
CA ILE A 222 0.82 7.23 20.05
C ILE A 222 0.08 6.00 19.51
N GLN A 223 -1.25 6.03 19.51
CA GLN A 223 -2.07 5.00 18.89
C GLN A 223 -2.62 5.49 17.56
N ALA A 224 -2.68 4.61 16.57
CA ALA A 224 -3.35 4.93 15.32
C ALA A 224 -4.86 5.06 15.55
N LYS A 225 -5.56 5.93 14.79
CA LYS A 225 -7.00 6.16 14.98
C LYS A 225 -7.82 4.90 14.76
N ALA A 226 -7.38 4.00 13.88
CA ALA A 226 -8.00 2.69 13.73
C ALA A 226 -8.01 1.87 15.03
N GLU A 227 -6.95 1.95 15.83
CA GLU A 227 -6.88 1.24 17.11
C GLU A 227 -7.77 1.90 18.17
N ILE A 228 -7.74 3.24 18.24
CA ILE A 228 -8.58 4.03 19.17
C ILE A 228 -10.06 3.74 18.93
N LEU A 229 -10.47 3.72 17.65
CA LEU A 229 -11.84 3.47 17.23
C LEU A 229 -12.23 1.98 17.20
N LYS A 230 -11.27 1.08 17.47
CA LYS A 230 -11.46 -0.38 17.48
C LYS A 230 -11.97 -0.91 16.12
N HIS A 231 -11.39 -0.43 15.04
CA HIS A 231 -11.54 -1.05 13.72
C HIS A 231 -10.76 -2.38 13.73
N ARG A 232 -11.49 -3.51 13.62
CA ARG A 232 -11.00 -4.88 13.86
C ARG A 232 -11.20 -5.80 12.65
N GLU A 233 -11.20 -5.25 11.45
CA GLU A 233 -11.37 -6.02 10.24
C GLU A 233 -10.29 -7.11 10.13
N PHE A 234 -10.73 -8.34 9.85
CA PHE A 234 -9.87 -9.49 9.78
C PHE A 234 -10.50 -10.58 8.90
N GLN A 235 -10.07 -10.66 7.64
CA GLN A 235 -10.45 -11.70 6.69
C GLN A 235 -9.19 -12.21 5.98
N PHE A 236 -9.04 -13.53 5.89
CA PHE A 236 -7.99 -14.13 5.07
C PHE A 236 -8.52 -14.38 3.67
N TRP A 237 -7.67 -14.16 2.68
CA TRP A 237 -7.99 -14.48 1.30
C TRP A 237 -8.05 -16.00 1.13
N ALA A 238 -9.25 -16.51 0.83
CA ALA A 238 -9.49 -17.94 0.66
C ALA A 238 -9.26 -18.42 -0.78
N GLU A 239 -8.85 -17.53 -1.69
CA GLU A 239 -8.72 -17.79 -3.14
C GLU A 239 -10.02 -18.30 -3.81
N GLN A 240 -11.18 -18.14 -3.16
CA GLN A 240 -12.47 -18.59 -3.69
C GLN A 240 -13.20 -17.53 -4.53
N THR A 241 -12.77 -16.28 -4.48
CA THR A 241 -13.36 -15.15 -5.21
C THR A 241 -12.29 -14.17 -5.64
N VAL A 242 -12.52 -13.50 -6.78
CA VAL A 242 -11.60 -12.46 -7.27
C VAL A 242 -11.83 -11.16 -6.54
N SER A 243 -10.75 -10.63 -6.00
CA SER A 243 -10.65 -9.25 -5.56
C SER A 243 -9.74 -8.47 -6.52
N LEU A 244 -10.21 -7.32 -7.01
CA LEU A 244 -9.47 -6.39 -7.88
C LEU A 244 -9.13 -5.09 -7.16
#